data_AF-A0A818GBW6-F1
#
_entry.id   AF-A0A818GBW6-F1
#
_cell.length_a   1.000
_cell.length_b   1.000
_cell.length_c   1.000
_cell.angle_alpha   90.00
_cell.angle_beta   90.00
_cell.angle_gamma   90.00
#
_symmetry.space_group_name_H-M   'P 1'
#
loop_
_entity.id
_entity.type
_entity.pdbx_description
1 polymer ?
#
loop_
_entity_poly.entity_id
_entity_poly.type
_entity_poly.pdbx_seq_one_letter_code
_entity_poly.pdbx_strand_id
1 'polypeptide(L)'
;MIKTKAYQDLGTVNPLEPLVERTNNFLYGLWYNKHITQKQYEKLKVNKEEAELAHLYFLPKAHKPGTPLRPIMSGLKSPTIEISRWLDSLLRPLFDRLAMNTTVKNGLQLIQQVERWSATCLTPATSFVTMDVTDLYTMIPQEGGVAAIKKLMEAFGLRQIDGVKKEIILALTRFVITNNYFYLDGSYYKQIRGGAMGSPLTLTIANAYMFFVERPISKWANRTCSLYYRYIDDLFIMSNVHADILKGLVKFWNRLDNNIVFSECIGHTAEYLDVKLENRGGKLVSKVYHKPSYEPYFLPFTSIHALHIKKNIPYVALVRAIRYSSSYNTFKREEAYICMSLLLNKYPIQFVLEQFERVLQKFQCAVPTQKNYSKIRRIFLNAAVNGEKKAEIDFEVNIFCHFSFLKGMQDFPTRFHQLWKDCFSDTAICNIKPIVGSKRLDNLQDYLVKKKPHNSCLQLNPSTRHATNNGPSIT
;
A
#
# COMPACT_ATOMS: atom_id res chain seq x y z
N MET A 1 5.21 5.10 20.38
CA MET A 1 5.68 3.94 21.17
C MET A 1 4.87 3.74 22.45
N ILE A 2 4.69 4.78 23.29
CA ILE A 2 3.95 4.70 24.56
C ILE A 2 2.49 4.23 24.36
N LYS A 3 1.80 4.78 23.34
CA LYS A 3 0.37 4.51 23.07
C LYS A 3 0.00 3.02 23.06
N THR A 4 0.82 2.18 22.42
CA THR A 4 0.49 0.77 22.17
C THR A 4 1.22 -0.20 23.10
N LYS A 5 2.21 0.28 23.85
CA LYS A 5 3.15 -0.55 24.65
C LYS A 5 3.75 -1.70 23.84
N ALA A 6 3.92 -1.51 22.52
CA ALA A 6 4.34 -2.56 21.61
C ALA A 6 5.86 -2.76 21.55
N TYR A 7 6.62 -1.87 22.20
CA TYR A 7 8.08 -1.81 22.10
C TYR A 7 8.70 -1.82 23.50
N GLN A 8 9.76 -2.59 23.64
CA GLN A 8 10.61 -2.67 24.81
C GLN A 8 11.93 -1.96 24.51
N ASP A 9 12.34 -1.05 25.40
CA ASP A 9 13.66 -0.41 25.36
C ASP A 9 14.72 -1.40 25.86
N LEU A 10 15.81 -1.55 25.11
CA LEU A 10 16.94 -2.42 25.41
C LEU A 10 18.20 -1.64 25.82
N GLY A 11 18.16 -0.31 25.81
CA GLY A 11 19.31 0.55 26.06
C GLY A 11 20.28 0.60 24.88
N THR A 12 21.57 0.78 25.18
CA THR A 12 22.61 1.13 24.20
C THR A 12 23.38 -0.06 23.62
N VAL A 13 23.11 -1.27 24.07
CA VAL A 13 23.81 -2.48 23.59
C VAL A 13 23.23 -2.92 22.26
N ASN A 14 24.05 -2.94 21.20
CA ASN A 14 23.62 -3.30 19.86
C ASN A 14 23.24 -4.80 19.75
N PRO A 15 21.96 -5.13 19.47
CA PRO A 15 21.52 -6.53 19.39
C PRO A 15 21.80 -7.20 18.04
N LEU A 16 22.44 -6.51 17.08
CA LEU A 16 22.62 -7.01 15.70
C LEU A 16 23.38 -8.33 15.63
N GLU A 17 24.56 -8.40 16.24
CA GLU A 17 25.41 -9.59 16.15
C GLU A 17 24.75 -10.82 16.81
N PRO A 18 24.20 -10.73 18.04
CA PRO A 18 23.41 -11.82 18.62
C PRO A 18 22.19 -12.22 17.77
N LEU A 19 21.57 -11.26 17.07
CA LEU A 19 20.44 -11.54 16.19
C LEU A 19 20.88 -12.30 14.94
N VAL A 20 21.97 -11.89 14.28
CA VAL A 20 22.53 -12.58 13.10
C VAL A 20 22.89 -14.02 13.45
N GLU A 21 23.62 -14.22 14.55
CA GLU A 21 24.01 -15.56 15.01
C GLU A 21 22.79 -16.43 15.31
N ARG A 22 21.81 -15.89 16.05
CA ARG A 22 20.56 -16.59 16.35
C ARG A 22 19.81 -16.98 15.07
N THR A 23 19.72 -16.09 14.08
CA THR A 23 19.04 -16.37 12.82
C THR A 23 19.77 -17.46 12.03
N ASN A 24 21.09 -17.37 11.88
CA ASN A 24 21.87 -18.35 11.14
C ASN A 24 21.85 -19.72 11.83
N ASN A 25 21.97 -19.77 13.17
CA ASN A 25 21.88 -21.02 13.93
C ASN A 25 20.50 -21.68 13.78
N PHE A 26 19.43 -20.87 13.82
CA PHE A 26 18.07 -21.38 13.61
C PHE A 26 17.90 -21.99 12.21
N LEU A 27 18.35 -21.29 11.17
CA LEU A 27 18.28 -21.78 9.79
C LEU A 27 19.17 -23.00 9.54
N TYR A 28 20.37 -23.02 10.12
CA TYR A 28 21.27 -24.17 10.07
C TYR A 28 20.62 -25.41 10.70
N GLY A 29 19.99 -25.25 11.87
CA GLY A 29 19.25 -26.35 12.51
C GLY A 29 18.13 -26.90 11.63
N LEU A 30 17.38 -26.03 10.94
CA LEU A 30 16.34 -26.47 9.99
C LEU A 30 16.93 -27.24 8.80
N TRP A 31 18.04 -26.76 8.26
CA TRP A 31 18.72 -27.39 7.14
C TRP A 31 19.35 -28.75 7.51
N TYR A 32 20.10 -28.79 8.62
CA TYR A 32 20.75 -29.99 9.13
C TYR A 32 19.75 -31.13 9.38
N ASN A 33 18.57 -30.79 9.94
CA ASN A 33 17.48 -31.74 10.18
C ASN A 33 16.60 -31.99 8.93
N LYS A 34 17.02 -31.54 7.74
CA LYS A 34 16.34 -31.74 6.45
C LYS A 34 14.90 -31.19 6.42
N HIS A 35 14.62 -30.13 7.16
CA HIS A 35 13.33 -29.42 7.13
C HIS A 35 13.24 -28.39 6.00
N ILE A 36 14.38 -27.91 5.52
CA ILE A 36 14.51 -27.03 4.35
C ILE A 36 15.62 -27.58 3.43
N THR A 37 15.51 -27.29 2.14
CA THR A 37 16.51 -27.70 1.13
C THR A 37 17.78 -26.82 1.20
N GLN A 38 18.87 -27.28 0.59
CA GLN A 38 20.10 -26.48 0.42
C GLN A 38 19.81 -25.12 -0.23
N LYS A 39 19.03 -25.11 -1.31
CA LYS A 39 18.66 -23.88 -2.04
C LYS A 39 17.85 -22.91 -1.17
N GLN A 40 16.94 -23.43 -0.34
CA GLN A 40 16.19 -22.61 0.61
C GLN A 40 17.14 -22.06 1.69
N TYR A 41 18.03 -22.87 2.26
CA TYR A 41 19.00 -22.43 3.25
C TYR A 41 19.92 -21.31 2.72
N GLU A 42 20.50 -21.49 1.54
CA GLU A 42 21.38 -20.50 0.91
C GLU A 42 20.68 -19.17 0.62
N LYS A 43 19.39 -19.23 0.28
CA LYS A 43 18.57 -18.03 0.06
C LYS A 43 18.20 -17.31 1.36
N LEU A 44 18.02 -18.05 2.45
CA LEU A 44 17.50 -17.54 3.72
C LEU A 44 18.61 -17.11 4.69
N LYS A 45 19.80 -17.70 4.60
CA LYS A 45 20.92 -17.39 5.50
C LYS A 45 21.29 -15.91 5.43
N VAL A 46 21.74 -15.38 6.56
CA VAL A 46 22.10 -13.97 6.72
C VAL A 46 23.58 -13.80 6.40
N ASN A 47 23.90 -12.90 5.46
CA ASN A 47 25.27 -12.41 5.30
C ASN A 47 25.59 -11.41 6.42
N LYS A 48 26.54 -11.76 7.29
CA LYS A 48 26.93 -10.93 8.45
C LYS A 48 27.47 -9.56 8.03
N GLU A 49 28.13 -9.47 6.88
CA GLU A 49 28.73 -8.23 6.38
C GLU A 49 27.70 -7.24 5.81
N GLU A 50 26.54 -7.74 5.37
CA GLU A 50 25.47 -6.92 4.79
C GLU A 50 24.32 -6.64 5.76
N ALA A 51 24.28 -7.35 6.88
CA ALA A 51 23.18 -7.26 7.84
C ALA A 51 23.19 -5.93 8.59
N GLU A 52 22.03 -5.30 8.69
CA GLU A 52 21.82 -4.07 9.46
C GLU A 52 20.52 -4.18 10.25
N LEU A 53 20.48 -3.53 11.42
CA LEU A 53 19.20 -3.39 12.13
C LEU A 53 18.25 -2.50 11.36
N ALA A 54 16.96 -2.74 11.56
CA ALA A 54 15.96 -1.85 11.03
C ALA A 54 16.10 -0.44 11.65
N HIS A 55 15.78 0.58 10.88
CA HIS A 55 15.68 1.96 11.38
C HIS A 55 14.23 2.41 11.33
N LEU A 56 13.80 3.09 12.39
CA LEU A 56 12.49 3.71 12.45
C LEU A 56 12.59 5.11 11.85
N TYR A 57 11.75 5.40 10.86
CA TYR A 57 11.57 6.73 10.33
C TYR A 57 10.08 7.10 10.29
N PHE A 58 9.79 8.37 10.07
CA PHE A 58 8.44 8.89 10.14
C PHE A 58 8.00 9.52 8.83
N LEU A 59 6.79 9.20 8.39
CA LEU A 59 6.14 9.84 7.25
C LEU A 59 5.04 10.78 7.76
N PRO A 60 5.06 12.08 7.41
CA PRO A 60 4.00 13.00 7.82
C PRO A 60 2.67 12.62 7.14
N LYS A 61 1.59 12.52 7.91
CA LYS A 61 0.23 12.45 7.37
C LYS A 61 -0.26 13.88 7.13
N ALA A 62 0.27 14.54 6.09
CA ALA A 62 -0.07 15.92 5.73
C ALA A 62 -1.58 16.17 5.58
N HIS A 63 -2.32 15.11 5.23
CA HIS A 63 -3.77 15.13 5.08
C HIS A 63 -4.58 14.99 6.39
N LYS A 64 -3.96 15.10 7.57
CA LYS A 64 -4.65 15.06 8.86
C LYS A 64 -4.32 16.32 9.66
N PRO A 65 -5.29 16.91 10.40
CA PRO A 65 -5.02 18.05 11.27
C PRO A 65 -3.85 17.78 12.21
N GLY A 66 -2.93 18.75 12.35
CA GLY A 66 -1.71 18.61 13.13
C GLY A 66 -0.62 17.72 12.50
N THR A 67 -0.81 17.25 11.26
CA THR A 67 0.17 16.48 10.48
C THR A 67 0.85 15.34 11.26
N PRO A 68 0.07 14.43 11.87
CA PRO A 68 0.62 13.36 12.71
C PRO A 68 1.60 12.48 11.93
N LEU A 69 2.65 12.03 12.61
CA LEU A 69 3.69 11.19 12.04
C LEU A 69 3.26 9.72 12.00
N ARG A 70 3.49 9.05 10.86
CA ARG A 70 3.34 7.60 10.69
C ARG A 70 4.71 6.94 10.86
N PRO A 71 4.92 6.10 11.90
CA PRO A 71 6.14 5.32 12.02
C PRO A 71 6.22 4.29 10.89
N ILE A 72 7.41 4.14 10.28
CA ILE A 72 7.74 3.09 9.32
C ILE A 72 9.06 2.45 9.70
N MET A 73 9.09 1.13 9.68
CA MET A 73 10.27 0.32 9.97
C MET A 73 10.95 -0.05 8.65
N SER A 74 12.09 0.56 8.37
CA SER A 74 12.92 0.18 7.23
C SER A 74 13.89 -0.92 7.65
N GLY A 75 13.60 -2.15 7.24
CA GLY A 75 14.37 -3.35 7.61
C GLY A 75 14.86 -4.15 6.41
N LEU A 76 15.23 -3.48 5.31
CA LEU A 76 15.60 -4.17 4.06
C LEU A 76 16.82 -5.10 4.18
N LYS A 77 17.67 -4.86 5.19
CA LYS A 77 18.87 -5.63 5.54
C LYS A 77 18.76 -6.31 6.91
N SER A 78 17.55 -6.34 7.49
CA SER A 78 17.32 -7.01 8.77
C SER A 78 17.61 -8.50 8.65
N PRO A 79 18.21 -9.15 9.65
CA PRO A 79 18.45 -10.61 9.64
C PRO A 79 17.20 -11.46 9.35
N THR A 80 15.99 -10.95 9.62
CA THR A 80 14.73 -11.68 9.38
C THR A 80 14.09 -11.41 8.02
N ILE A 81 14.66 -10.54 7.17
CA ILE A 81 13.97 -10.01 5.97
C ILE A 81 13.75 -11.08 4.89
N GLU A 82 14.74 -11.93 4.62
CA GLU A 82 14.63 -12.96 3.59
C GLU A 82 13.63 -14.05 4.00
N ILE A 83 13.63 -14.44 5.27
CA ILE A 83 12.61 -15.32 5.85
C ILE A 83 11.23 -14.69 5.68
N SER A 84 11.10 -13.39 6.00
CA SER A 84 9.84 -12.67 5.86
C SER A 84 9.35 -12.61 4.41
N ARG A 85 10.23 -12.35 3.43
CA ARG A 85 9.88 -12.29 2.00
C ARG A 85 9.46 -13.66 1.47
N TRP A 86 10.21 -14.69 1.83
CA TRP A 86 9.91 -16.05 1.40
C TRP A 86 8.59 -16.54 2.00
N LEU A 87 8.35 -16.39 3.30
CA LEU A 87 7.08 -16.75 3.92
C LEU A 87 5.89 -15.98 3.33
N ASP A 88 6.03 -14.67 3.08
CA ASP A 88 4.99 -13.87 2.44
C ASP A 88 4.64 -14.42 1.05
N SER A 89 5.64 -14.80 0.25
CA SER A 89 5.43 -15.38 -1.09
C SER A 89 4.65 -16.70 -1.06
N LEU A 90 4.75 -17.46 0.04
CA LEU A 90 4.03 -18.72 0.23
C LEU A 90 2.61 -18.51 0.78
N LEU A 91 2.46 -17.61 1.75
CA LEU A 91 1.24 -17.46 2.54
C LEU A 91 0.26 -16.45 1.94
N ARG A 92 0.76 -15.40 1.28
CA ARG A 92 -0.10 -14.35 0.71
C ARG A 92 -1.08 -14.90 -0.35
N PRO A 93 -0.68 -15.79 -1.28
CA PRO A 93 -1.62 -16.37 -2.24
C PRO A 93 -2.73 -17.19 -1.58
N LEU A 94 -2.44 -17.85 -0.45
CA LEU A 94 -3.45 -18.59 0.31
C LEU A 94 -4.49 -17.64 0.92
N PHE A 95 -4.01 -16.55 1.53
CA PHE A 95 -4.90 -15.51 2.06
C PHE A 95 -5.77 -14.89 0.96
N ASP A 96 -5.15 -14.46 -0.15
CA ASP A 96 -5.86 -13.82 -1.26
C ASP A 96 -6.95 -14.73 -1.85
N ARG A 97 -6.70 -16.05 -1.89
CA ARG A 97 -7.70 -17.04 -2.30
C ARG A 97 -8.81 -17.19 -1.27
N LEU A 98 -8.48 -17.31 0.01
CA LEU A 98 -9.45 -17.52 1.08
C LEU A 98 -10.39 -16.31 1.25
N ALA A 99 -9.83 -15.11 1.13
CA ALA A 99 -10.52 -13.85 1.38
C ALA A 99 -11.09 -13.19 0.13
N MET A 100 -11.10 -13.88 -1.03
CA MET A 100 -11.47 -13.29 -2.33
C MET A 100 -12.86 -12.64 -2.35
N ASN A 101 -13.81 -13.17 -1.56
CA ASN A 101 -15.19 -12.71 -1.51
C ASN A 101 -15.45 -11.66 -0.41
N THR A 102 -14.48 -11.41 0.46
CA THR A 102 -14.60 -10.48 1.61
C THR A 102 -13.61 -9.33 1.54
N THR A 103 -12.76 -9.29 0.52
CA THR A 103 -11.77 -8.24 0.30
C THR A 103 -11.92 -7.60 -1.07
N VAL A 104 -11.58 -6.32 -1.15
CA VAL A 104 -11.40 -5.62 -2.43
C VAL A 104 -9.94 -5.23 -2.60
N LYS A 105 -9.48 -5.13 -3.84
CA LYS A 105 -8.08 -4.79 -4.16
C LYS A 105 -7.88 -3.33 -4.52
N ASN A 106 -8.92 -2.67 -5.04
CA ASN A 106 -8.87 -1.28 -5.50
C ASN A 106 -10.28 -0.70 -5.68
N GLY A 107 -10.36 0.61 -5.92
CA GLY A 107 -11.64 1.29 -6.09
C GLY A 107 -12.43 0.88 -7.36
N LEU A 108 -11.78 0.31 -8.39
CA LEU A 108 -12.50 -0.21 -9.55
C LEU A 108 -13.33 -1.44 -9.15
N GLN A 109 -12.70 -2.40 -8.47
CA GLN A 109 -13.41 -3.58 -7.96
C GLN A 109 -14.52 -3.17 -7.00
N LEU A 110 -14.26 -2.21 -6.11
CA LEU A 110 -15.29 -1.67 -5.22
C LEU A 110 -16.49 -1.15 -6.01
N ILE A 111 -16.29 -0.24 -6.97
CA ILE A 111 -17.37 0.34 -7.79
C ILE A 111 -18.21 -0.74 -8.47
N GLN A 112 -17.57 -1.73 -9.09
CA GLN A 112 -18.28 -2.82 -9.75
C GLN A 112 -19.18 -3.59 -8.78
N GLN A 113 -18.70 -3.87 -7.56
CA GLN A 113 -19.46 -4.62 -6.56
C GLN A 113 -20.59 -3.80 -5.94
N VAL A 114 -20.34 -2.52 -5.60
CA VAL A 114 -21.39 -1.65 -5.05
C VAL A 114 -22.49 -1.36 -6.05
N GLU A 115 -22.17 -1.20 -7.34
CA GLU A 115 -23.18 -1.01 -8.39
C GLU A 115 -24.01 -2.27 -8.61
N ARG A 116 -23.37 -3.44 -8.62
CA ARG A 116 -24.06 -4.72 -8.73
C ARG A 116 -25.03 -4.94 -7.58
N TRP A 117 -24.58 -4.73 -6.35
CA TRP A 117 -25.44 -4.87 -5.16
C TRP A 117 -26.56 -3.83 -5.16
N SER A 118 -26.24 -2.58 -5.55
CA SER A 118 -27.23 -1.50 -5.53
C SER A 118 -28.35 -1.67 -6.54
N ALA A 119 -28.10 -2.36 -7.66
CA ALA A 119 -29.12 -2.61 -8.67
C ALA A 119 -30.32 -3.42 -8.13
N THR A 120 -30.12 -4.23 -7.08
CA THR A 120 -31.16 -5.10 -6.52
C THR A 120 -31.51 -4.81 -5.07
N CYS A 121 -30.61 -4.18 -4.30
CA CYS A 121 -30.74 -4.11 -2.85
C CYS A 121 -30.75 -2.70 -2.27
N LEU A 122 -30.36 -1.68 -3.03
CA LEU A 122 -30.30 -0.30 -2.52
C LEU A 122 -31.70 0.28 -2.33
N THR A 123 -31.95 0.87 -1.18
CA THR A 123 -33.19 1.54 -0.80
C THR A 123 -32.87 2.92 -0.24
N PRO A 124 -33.86 3.84 -0.11
CA PRO A 124 -33.65 5.11 0.58
C PRO A 124 -33.15 4.96 2.02
N ALA A 125 -33.48 3.83 2.69
CA ALA A 125 -33.06 3.55 4.06
C ALA A 125 -31.66 2.93 4.16
N THR A 126 -31.02 2.54 3.05
CA THR A 126 -29.70 1.91 3.10
C THR A 126 -28.68 2.84 3.76
N SER A 127 -28.04 2.30 4.80
CA SER A 127 -26.94 2.92 5.53
C SER A 127 -25.61 2.37 5.01
N PHE A 128 -24.62 3.25 4.91
CA PHE A 128 -23.24 2.93 4.64
C PHE A 128 -22.45 3.04 5.94
N VAL A 129 -21.63 2.03 6.21
CA VAL A 129 -20.78 1.96 7.39
C VAL A 129 -19.35 1.83 6.93
N THR A 130 -18.48 2.70 7.41
CA THR A 130 -17.04 2.51 7.34
C THR A 130 -16.51 2.25 8.74
N MET A 131 -15.54 1.36 8.86
CA MET A 131 -14.83 1.12 10.12
C MET A 131 -13.33 1.08 9.87
N ASP A 132 -12.56 1.81 10.67
CA ASP A 132 -11.09 1.80 10.67
C ASP A 132 -10.57 1.00 11.87
N VAL A 133 -9.59 0.13 11.64
CA VAL A 133 -8.93 -0.61 12.72
C VAL A 133 -7.78 0.20 13.31
N THR A 134 -7.91 0.56 14.58
CA THR A 134 -6.90 1.38 15.26
C THR A 134 -5.59 0.62 15.47
N ASP A 135 -4.48 1.17 14.96
CA ASP A 135 -3.10 0.72 15.21
C ASP A 135 -2.85 -0.78 14.92
N LEU A 136 -3.52 -1.33 13.90
CA LEU A 136 -3.58 -2.76 13.55
C LEU A 136 -2.25 -3.51 13.76
N TYR A 137 -1.18 -3.08 13.08
CA TYR A 137 0.10 -3.80 13.07
C TYR A 137 0.79 -3.89 14.44
N THR A 138 0.54 -2.94 15.33
CA THR A 138 1.13 -2.91 16.68
C THR A 138 0.26 -3.57 17.74
N MET A 139 -1.02 -3.81 17.44
CA MET A 139 -1.98 -4.34 18.40
C MET A 139 -2.15 -5.86 18.32
N ILE A 140 -1.86 -6.47 17.18
CA ILE A 140 -1.95 -7.93 16.99
C ILE A 140 -1.05 -8.67 18.00
N PRO A 141 -1.58 -9.59 18.82
CA PRO A 141 -0.75 -10.48 19.64
C PRO A 141 0.13 -11.37 18.76
N GLN A 142 1.42 -11.51 19.08
CA GLN A 142 2.36 -12.25 18.23
C GLN A 142 1.95 -13.72 18.06
N GLU A 143 1.61 -14.42 19.14
CA GLU A 143 1.07 -15.79 19.06
C GLU A 143 -0.31 -15.85 18.40
N GLY A 144 -1.13 -14.81 18.55
CA GLY A 144 -2.40 -14.69 17.83
C GLY A 144 -2.19 -14.62 16.31
N GLY A 145 -1.17 -13.88 15.87
CA GLY A 145 -0.75 -13.83 14.48
C GLY A 145 -0.25 -15.18 13.94
N VAL A 146 0.58 -15.88 14.70
CA VAL A 146 1.04 -17.25 14.34
C VAL A 146 -0.14 -18.21 14.27
N ALA A 147 -1.07 -18.15 15.22
CA ALA A 147 -2.29 -18.96 15.22
C ALA A 147 -3.20 -18.65 14.02
N ALA A 148 -3.24 -17.39 13.56
CA ALA A 148 -3.98 -17.03 12.35
C ALA A 148 -3.36 -17.67 11.09
N ILE A 149 -2.03 -17.72 10.98
CA ILE A 149 -1.36 -18.45 9.89
C ILE A 149 -1.65 -19.95 9.96
N LYS A 150 -1.66 -20.54 11.16
CA LYS A 150 -2.07 -21.94 11.34
C LYS A 150 -3.49 -22.19 10.82
N LYS A 151 -4.46 -21.36 11.23
CA LYS A 151 -5.85 -21.44 10.77
C LYS A 151 -5.97 -21.24 9.25
N LEU A 152 -5.16 -20.35 8.67
CA LEU A 152 -5.10 -20.13 7.22
C LEU A 152 -4.68 -21.40 6.48
N MET A 153 -3.62 -22.07 6.92
CA MET A 153 -3.16 -23.33 6.31
C MET A 153 -4.19 -24.46 6.49
N GLU A 154 -4.79 -24.54 7.68
CA GLU A 154 -5.82 -25.53 8.00
C GLU A 154 -7.11 -25.35 7.20
N ALA A 155 -7.48 -24.12 6.84
CA ALA A 155 -8.61 -23.85 5.94
C ALA A 155 -8.46 -24.47 4.54
N PHE A 156 -7.23 -24.77 4.13
CA PHE A 156 -6.91 -25.48 2.89
C PHE A 156 -6.47 -26.94 3.11
N GLY A 157 -6.53 -27.45 4.34
CA GLY A 157 -6.06 -28.81 4.67
C GLY A 157 -4.56 -29.02 4.44
N LEU A 158 -3.75 -27.96 4.44
CA LEU A 158 -2.33 -28.04 4.09
C LEU A 158 -1.49 -28.56 5.26
N ARG A 159 -0.77 -29.65 5.00
CA ARG A 159 0.25 -30.19 5.93
C ARG A 159 1.65 -29.63 5.67
N GLN A 160 1.90 -29.14 4.47
CA GLN A 160 3.16 -28.54 4.04
C GLN A 160 2.95 -27.56 2.88
N ILE A 161 3.91 -26.65 2.68
CA ILE A 161 3.96 -25.74 1.53
C ILE A 161 5.41 -25.74 1.03
N ASP A 162 5.63 -25.87 -0.29
CA ASP A 162 6.97 -25.86 -0.88
C ASP A 162 7.94 -26.87 -0.24
N GLY A 163 7.44 -28.08 0.06
CA GLY A 163 8.18 -29.15 0.74
C GLY A 163 8.42 -28.92 2.24
N VAL A 164 7.95 -27.81 2.81
CA VAL A 164 8.22 -27.42 4.20
C VAL A 164 6.98 -27.67 5.05
N LYS A 165 7.14 -28.46 6.11
CA LYS A 165 6.04 -28.84 7.01
C LYS A 165 5.39 -27.63 7.69
N LYS A 166 4.09 -27.72 7.96
CA LYS A 166 3.30 -26.68 8.64
C LYS A 166 3.97 -26.19 9.92
N GLU A 167 4.49 -27.11 10.73
CA GLU A 167 5.12 -26.80 12.02
C GLU A 167 6.36 -25.92 11.85
N ILE A 168 7.12 -26.13 10.77
CA ILE A 168 8.31 -25.35 10.42
C ILE A 168 7.93 -23.97 9.88
N ILE A 169 6.90 -23.88 9.05
CA ILE A 169 6.33 -22.59 8.60
C ILE A 169 5.88 -21.75 9.80
N LEU A 170 5.20 -22.35 10.78
CA LEU A 170 4.77 -21.67 12.00
C LEU A 170 5.96 -21.26 12.87
N ALA A 171 7.00 -22.10 12.97
CA ALA A 171 8.22 -21.76 13.70
C ALA A 171 8.95 -20.56 13.06
N LEU A 172 9.12 -20.55 11.73
CA LEU A 172 9.70 -19.42 10.99
C LEU A 172 8.84 -18.16 11.11
N THR A 173 7.51 -18.29 11.05
CA THR A 173 6.57 -17.17 11.25
C THR A 173 6.76 -16.55 12.64
N ARG A 174 6.80 -17.39 13.68
CA ARG A 174 7.06 -16.95 15.06
C ARG A 174 8.44 -16.30 15.19
N PHE A 175 9.44 -16.87 14.55
CA PHE A 175 10.81 -16.33 14.57
C PHE A 175 10.86 -14.91 13.99
N VAL A 176 10.23 -14.68 12.83
CA VAL A 176 10.18 -13.36 12.18
C VAL A 176 9.45 -12.33 13.04
N ILE A 177 8.28 -12.66 13.60
CA ILE A 177 7.47 -11.68 14.34
C ILE A 177 8.09 -11.32 15.70
N THR A 178 8.82 -12.23 16.34
CA THR A 178 9.43 -12.04 17.68
C THR A 178 10.83 -11.44 17.66
N ASN A 179 11.52 -11.45 16.51
CA ASN A 179 12.89 -10.95 16.37
C ASN A 179 12.95 -9.65 15.54
N ASN A 180 12.07 -8.70 15.85
CA ASN A 180 12.07 -7.37 15.27
C ASN A 180 12.78 -6.39 16.20
N TYR A 181 13.98 -5.96 15.80
CA TYR A 181 14.82 -5.02 16.53
C TYR A 181 15.12 -3.79 15.67
N PHE A 182 15.22 -2.63 16.31
CA PHE A 182 15.55 -1.40 15.62
C PHE A 182 16.27 -0.41 16.52
N TYR A 183 16.91 0.55 15.87
CA TYR A 183 17.54 1.69 16.53
C TYR A 183 16.66 2.93 16.41
N LEU A 184 16.52 3.68 17.50
CA LEU A 184 15.97 5.03 17.51
C LEU A 184 16.68 5.87 18.57
N ASP A 185 17.17 7.04 18.16
CA ASP A 185 17.60 8.13 19.05
C ASP A 185 18.51 7.69 20.21
N GLY A 186 19.59 6.97 19.89
CA GLY A 186 20.57 6.52 20.89
C GLY A 186 20.24 5.21 21.58
N SER A 187 19.03 4.66 21.44
CA SER A 187 18.64 3.40 22.06
C SER A 187 18.17 2.33 21.06
N TYR A 188 18.32 1.07 21.45
CA TYR A 188 17.82 -0.09 20.74
C TYR A 188 16.49 -0.55 21.33
N TYR A 189 15.60 -0.98 20.45
CA TYR A 189 14.25 -1.39 20.81
C TYR A 189 13.93 -2.75 20.24
N LYS A 190 13.15 -3.54 20.98
CA LYS A 190 12.52 -4.77 20.51
C LYS A 190 11.02 -4.58 20.40
N GLN A 191 10.44 -5.00 19.29
CA GLN A 191 8.98 -5.09 19.19
C GLN A 191 8.48 -6.37 19.86
N ILE A 192 7.70 -6.19 20.93
CA ILE A 192 7.16 -7.27 21.77
C ILE A 192 5.67 -7.54 21.52
N ARG A 193 5.00 -6.65 20.77
CA ARG A 193 3.61 -6.82 20.33
C ARG A 193 3.47 -6.40 18.87
N GLY A 194 2.62 -7.10 18.13
CA GLY A 194 2.45 -6.84 16.71
C GLY A 194 3.65 -7.30 15.87
N GLY A 195 3.67 -6.85 14.61
CA GLY A 195 4.78 -7.04 13.68
C GLY A 195 5.34 -5.72 13.16
N ALA A 196 6.56 -5.75 12.63
CA ALA A 196 7.23 -4.57 12.13
C ALA A 196 6.51 -4.00 10.89
N MET A 197 6.11 -2.72 10.97
CA MET A 197 5.49 -1.99 9.86
C MET A 197 6.52 -1.78 8.72
N GLY A 198 6.60 -2.74 7.80
CA GLY A 198 7.60 -2.77 6.72
C GLY A 198 8.11 -4.19 6.42
N SER A 199 7.90 -5.14 7.33
CA SER A 199 8.11 -6.56 7.05
C SER A 199 7.00 -7.06 6.10
N PRO A 200 7.34 -7.71 4.97
CA PRO A 200 6.35 -8.28 4.05
C PRO A 200 5.37 -9.24 4.73
N LEU A 201 5.88 -10.13 5.58
CA LEU A 201 5.08 -11.15 6.26
C LEU A 201 4.07 -10.53 7.24
N THR A 202 4.43 -9.41 7.87
CA THR A 202 3.57 -8.74 8.84
C THR A 202 2.22 -8.34 8.23
N LEU A 203 2.20 -7.93 6.95
CA LEU A 203 0.96 -7.64 6.22
C LEU A 203 0.09 -8.89 6.06
N THR A 204 0.68 -10.02 5.70
CA THR A 204 -0.03 -11.29 5.54
C THR A 204 -0.56 -11.82 6.88
N ILE A 205 0.22 -11.71 7.95
CA ILE A 205 -0.22 -12.04 9.32
C ILE A 205 -1.40 -11.16 9.72
N ALA A 206 -1.31 -9.84 9.55
CA ALA A 206 -2.37 -8.91 9.92
C ALA A 206 -3.67 -9.19 9.16
N ASN A 207 -3.56 -9.44 7.85
CA ASN A 207 -4.68 -9.79 7.01
C ASN A 207 -5.34 -11.12 7.41
N ALA A 208 -4.55 -12.15 7.70
CA ALA A 208 -5.05 -13.43 8.16
C ALA A 208 -5.72 -13.31 9.54
N TYR A 209 -5.10 -12.57 10.47
CA TYR A 209 -5.66 -12.31 11.79
C TYR A 209 -7.03 -11.63 11.69
N MET A 210 -7.10 -10.53 10.94
CA MET A 210 -8.35 -9.80 10.72
C MET A 210 -9.42 -10.66 10.06
N PHE A 211 -9.06 -11.51 9.09
CA PHE A 211 -10.02 -12.40 8.44
C PHE A 211 -10.76 -13.33 9.42
N PHE A 212 -10.06 -13.84 10.43
CA PHE A 212 -10.70 -14.68 11.44
C PHE A 212 -11.47 -13.88 12.47
N VAL A 213 -10.98 -12.69 12.88
CA VAL A 213 -11.69 -11.78 13.79
C VAL A 213 -12.99 -11.27 13.17
N GLU A 214 -12.97 -10.91 11.89
CA GLU A 214 -14.12 -10.31 11.19
C GLU A 214 -15.12 -11.33 10.65
N ARG A 215 -14.83 -12.63 10.77
CA ARG A 215 -15.69 -13.71 10.26
C ARG A 215 -17.14 -13.65 10.77
N PRO A 216 -17.42 -13.30 12.05
CA PRO A 216 -18.79 -13.09 12.51
C PRO A 216 -19.48 -11.90 11.80
N ILE A 217 -18.73 -10.84 11.49
CA ILE A 217 -19.23 -9.63 10.82
C ILE A 217 -19.62 -9.96 9.37
N SER A 218 -18.74 -10.63 8.62
CA SER A 218 -19.02 -11.02 7.23
C SER A 218 -20.16 -12.05 7.14
N LYS A 219 -20.27 -12.98 8.10
CA LYS A 219 -21.41 -13.91 8.21
C LYS A 219 -22.72 -13.17 8.47
N TRP A 220 -22.71 -12.19 9.38
CA TRP A 220 -23.88 -11.35 9.65
C TRP A 220 -24.29 -10.56 8.40
N ALA A 221 -23.32 -9.98 7.68
CA ALA A 221 -23.60 -9.24 6.46
C ALA A 221 -24.26 -10.13 5.41
N ASN A 222 -23.73 -11.35 5.19
CA ASN A 222 -24.32 -12.31 4.26
C ASN A 222 -25.76 -12.71 4.65
N ARG A 223 -26.03 -12.95 5.95
CA ARG A 223 -27.37 -13.30 6.45
C ARG A 223 -28.39 -12.18 6.30
N THR A 224 -27.94 -10.94 6.29
CA THR A 224 -28.80 -9.74 6.18
C THR A 224 -28.84 -9.17 4.77
N CYS A 225 -28.28 -9.88 3.78
CA CYS A 225 -28.11 -9.41 2.41
C CYS A 225 -27.34 -8.07 2.31
N SER A 226 -26.50 -7.77 3.29
CA SER A 226 -25.64 -6.58 3.32
C SER A 226 -24.37 -6.82 2.51
N LEU A 227 -23.86 -5.77 1.85
CA LEU A 227 -22.55 -5.83 1.19
C LEU A 227 -21.46 -5.65 2.24
N TYR A 228 -20.39 -6.45 2.19
CA TYR A 228 -19.25 -6.38 3.10
C TYR A 228 -17.94 -6.51 2.34
N TYR A 229 -17.01 -5.57 2.56
CA TYR A 229 -15.64 -5.70 2.08
C TYR A 229 -14.63 -5.10 3.07
N ARG A 230 -13.43 -5.66 3.08
CA ARG A 230 -12.25 -5.10 3.76
C ARG A 230 -11.13 -4.77 2.79
N TYR A 231 -10.37 -3.73 3.10
CA TYR A 231 -9.09 -3.37 2.51
C TYR A 231 -8.10 -3.10 3.63
N ILE A 232 -7.24 -4.08 3.92
CA ILE A 232 -6.24 -4.01 5.00
C ILE A 232 -6.90 -3.69 6.35
N ASP A 233 -6.85 -2.43 6.80
CA ASP A 233 -7.36 -1.88 8.05
C ASP A 233 -8.74 -1.21 7.93
N ASP A 234 -9.22 -0.92 6.72
CA ASP A 234 -10.53 -0.32 6.47
C ASP A 234 -11.58 -1.38 6.15
N LEU A 235 -12.75 -1.32 6.79
CA LEU A 235 -13.92 -2.14 6.49
C LEU A 235 -15.04 -1.25 5.94
N PHE A 236 -15.85 -1.83 5.04
CA PHE A 236 -16.98 -1.16 4.39
C PHE A 236 -18.20 -2.08 4.34
N ILE A 237 -19.35 -1.53 4.75
CA ILE A 237 -20.64 -2.23 4.74
C ILE A 237 -21.72 -1.35 4.11
N MET A 238 -22.57 -1.92 3.26
CA MET A 238 -23.85 -1.34 2.85
C MET A 238 -24.97 -2.23 3.36
N SER A 239 -25.90 -1.67 4.14
CA SER A 239 -26.96 -2.45 4.80
C SER A 239 -28.29 -1.71 4.83
N ASN A 240 -29.39 -2.46 4.67
CA ASN A 240 -30.75 -1.96 4.90
C ASN A 240 -31.17 -2.02 6.37
N VAL A 241 -30.29 -2.49 7.27
CA VAL A 241 -30.53 -2.48 8.71
C VAL A 241 -30.48 -1.04 9.23
N HIS A 242 -31.39 -0.69 10.14
CA HIS A 242 -31.48 0.64 10.71
C HIS A 242 -30.17 1.09 11.39
N ALA A 243 -29.81 2.37 11.23
CA ALA A 243 -28.54 2.92 11.68
C ALA A 243 -28.26 2.69 13.18
N ASP A 244 -29.28 2.79 14.05
CA ASP A 244 -29.08 2.58 15.49
C ASP A 244 -28.80 1.13 15.87
N ILE A 245 -29.35 0.17 15.12
CA ILE A 245 -29.01 -1.25 15.27
C ILE A 245 -27.57 -1.47 14.83
N LEU A 246 -27.15 -0.86 13.72
CA LEU A 246 -25.76 -0.92 13.25
C LEU A 246 -24.77 -0.38 14.30
N LYS A 247 -25.08 0.76 14.96
CA LYS A 247 -24.27 1.27 16.07
C LYS A 247 -24.17 0.25 17.23
N GLY A 248 -25.29 -0.38 17.58
CA GLY A 248 -25.31 -1.44 18.59
C GLY A 248 -24.46 -2.65 18.20
N LEU A 249 -24.48 -3.05 16.93
CA LEU A 249 -23.69 -4.15 16.38
C LEU A 249 -22.19 -3.82 16.39
N VAL A 250 -21.79 -2.61 16.04
CA VAL A 250 -20.37 -2.20 16.11
C VAL A 250 -19.85 -2.27 17.54
N LYS A 251 -20.64 -1.80 18.53
CA LYS A 251 -20.29 -1.95 19.95
C LYS A 251 -20.12 -3.40 20.36
N PHE A 252 -20.90 -4.31 19.78
CA PHE A 252 -20.74 -5.75 19.98
C PHE A 252 -19.50 -6.31 19.26
N TRP A 253 -19.24 -5.88 18.02
CA TRP A 253 -18.06 -6.32 17.25
C TRP A 253 -16.75 -5.90 17.90
N ASN A 254 -16.71 -4.74 18.56
CA ASN A 254 -15.59 -4.30 19.39
C ASN A 254 -15.31 -5.18 20.62
N ARG A 255 -16.17 -6.17 20.91
CA ARG A 255 -15.93 -7.18 21.96
C ARG A 255 -15.49 -8.53 21.41
N LEU A 256 -15.39 -8.69 20.08
CA LEU A 256 -14.97 -9.96 19.46
C LEU A 256 -13.50 -10.28 19.72
N ASP A 257 -12.67 -9.24 19.88
CA ASP A 257 -11.24 -9.38 20.15
C ASP A 257 -10.74 -8.20 20.99
N ASN A 258 -10.09 -8.48 22.12
CA ASN A 258 -9.59 -7.47 23.06
C ASN A 258 -8.47 -6.58 22.48
N ASN A 259 -7.90 -6.95 21.33
CA ASN A 259 -6.79 -6.24 20.69
C ASN A 259 -7.25 -5.39 19.51
N ILE A 260 -8.45 -5.62 18.98
CA ILE A 260 -8.95 -4.94 17.78
C ILE A 260 -10.03 -3.96 18.19
N VAL A 261 -9.84 -2.70 17.80
CA VAL A 261 -10.81 -1.63 18.02
C VAL A 261 -11.18 -1.04 16.67
N PHE A 262 -12.47 -1.12 16.35
CA PHE A 262 -13.12 -0.50 15.20
C PHE A 262 -13.62 0.89 15.59
N SER A 263 -13.21 1.89 14.82
CA SER A 263 -13.80 3.24 14.85
C SER A 263 -14.77 3.36 13.67
N GLU A 264 -16.06 3.57 13.94
CA GLU A 264 -17.09 3.61 12.90
C GLU A 264 -17.52 5.02 12.46
N CYS A 265 -17.98 5.10 11.21
CA CYS A 265 -18.79 6.19 10.70
C CYS A 265 -20.00 5.58 9.98
N ILE A 266 -21.21 6.00 10.36
CA ILE A 266 -22.47 5.47 9.83
C ILE A 266 -23.30 6.61 9.27
N GLY A 267 -23.77 6.47 8.03
CA GLY A 267 -24.67 7.44 7.42
C GLY A 267 -25.09 7.04 6.02
N HIS A 268 -25.60 7.99 5.24
CA HIS A 268 -25.94 7.78 3.82
C HIS A 268 -24.81 8.18 2.87
N THR A 269 -23.63 8.45 3.42
CA THR A 269 -22.42 8.79 2.67
C THR A 269 -21.25 8.06 3.31
N ALA A 270 -20.38 7.49 2.49
CA ALA A 270 -19.19 6.81 2.94
C ALA A 270 -18.00 7.13 2.03
N GLU A 271 -16.83 7.17 2.64
CA GLU A 271 -15.55 7.40 1.99
C GLU A 271 -14.72 6.13 2.20
N TYR A 272 -14.39 5.44 1.11
CA TYR A 272 -13.70 4.16 1.19
C TYR A 272 -12.78 4.00 -0.01
N LEU A 273 -11.49 3.73 0.25
CA LEU A 273 -10.42 3.88 -0.74
C LEU A 273 -10.41 5.32 -1.33
N ASP A 274 -10.34 5.43 -2.65
CA ASP A 274 -10.35 6.69 -3.41
C ASP A 274 -11.77 7.10 -3.86
N VAL A 275 -12.82 6.51 -3.28
CA VAL A 275 -14.21 6.67 -3.73
C VAL A 275 -15.08 7.24 -2.62
N LYS A 276 -15.90 8.23 -2.98
CA LYS A 276 -17.01 8.72 -2.16
C LYS A 276 -18.33 8.20 -2.70
N LEU A 277 -19.06 7.48 -1.87
CA LEU A 277 -20.36 6.87 -2.17
C LEU A 277 -21.45 7.61 -1.40
N GLU A 278 -22.55 7.91 -2.07
CA GLU A 278 -23.71 8.60 -1.50
C GLU A 278 -24.99 7.86 -1.90
N ASN A 279 -25.88 7.62 -0.94
CA ASN A 279 -27.25 7.19 -1.18
C ASN A 279 -28.15 8.42 -1.29
N ARG A 280 -28.59 8.76 -2.50
CA ARG A 280 -29.50 9.88 -2.74
C ARG A 280 -30.91 9.37 -2.98
N GLY A 281 -31.62 9.08 -1.89
CA GLY A 281 -33.01 8.62 -1.95
C GLY A 281 -33.20 7.29 -2.70
N GLY A 282 -32.29 6.33 -2.50
CA GLY A 282 -32.32 5.03 -3.17
C GLY A 282 -31.53 4.99 -4.48
N LYS A 283 -30.82 6.07 -4.84
CA LYS A 283 -29.92 6.12 -5.99
C LYS A 283 -28.47 6.22 -5.53
N LEU A 284 -27.64 5.26 -5.97
CA LEU A 284 -26.20 5.29 -5.73
C LEU A 284 -25.57 6.42 -6.55
N VAL A 285 -24.86 7.31 -5.87
CA VAL A 285 -23.96 8.28 -6.50
C VAL A 285 -22.54 7.99 -6.05
N SER A 286 -21.62 7.90 -7.02
CA SER A 286 -20.20 7.72 -6.76
C SER A 286 -19.40 8.86 -7.38
N LYS A 287 -18.33 9.26 -6.72
CA LYS A 287 -17.36 10.26 -7.20
C LYS A 287 -15.97 9.98 -6.65
N VAL A 288 -14.95 10.59 -7.26
CA VAL A 288 -13.59 10.58 -6.70
C VAL A 288 -13.61 11.26 -5.35
N TYR A 289 -13.01 10.62 -4.35
CA TYR A 289 -12.85 11.22 -3.03
C TYR A 289 -11.54 12.00 -2.96
N HIS A 290 -11.63 13.28 -2.61
CA HIS A 290 -10.49 14.13 -2.26
C HIS A 290 -10.59 14.45 -0.77
N LYS A 291 -9.53 14.17 -0.02
CA LYS A 291 -9.49 14.51 1.41
C LYS A 291 -9.57 16.03 1.58
N PRO A 292 -10.29 16.57 2.57
CA PRO A 292 -10.47 18.02 2.73
C PRO A 292 -9.16 18.81 2.85
N SER A 293 -8.14 18.20 3.43
CA SER A 293 -6.79 18.75 3.60
C SER A 293 -5.84 18.45 2.43
N TYR A 294 -6.35 17.88 1.33
CA TYR A 294 -5.52 17.57 0.17
C TYR A 294 -5.19 18.87 -0.55
N GLU A 295 -3.93 19.29 -0.49
CA GLU A 295 -3.43 20.28 -1.42
C GLU A 295 -3.43 19.67 -2.82
N PRO A 296 -3.78 20.44 -3.88
CA PRO A 296 -3.78 19.97 -5.26
C PRO A 296 -2.35 19.81 -5.78
N TYR A 297 -1.50 19.05 -5.07
CA TYR A 297 -0.12 18.82 -5.38
C TYR A 297 0.04 17.52 -6.17
N PHE A 298 0.36 17.68 -7.44
CA PHE A 298 0.91 16.64 -8.29
C PHE A 298 2.42 16.84 -8.38
N LEU A 299 3.13 15.85 -8.91
CA LEU A 299 4.54 16.03 -9.24
C LEU A 299 4.68 17.24 -10.20
N PRO A 300 5.42 18.31 -9.84
CA PRO A 300 5.51 19.48 -10.69
C PRO A 300 6.08 19.15 -12.07
N PHE A 301 5.52 19.76 -13.13
CA PHE A 301 5.98 19.51 -14.50
C PHE A 301 7.45 19.92 -14.70
N THR A 302 7.94 20.89 -13.92
CA THR A 302 9.34 21.35 -13.93
C THR A 302 10.31 20.43 -13.20
N SER A 303 9.83 19.40 -12.50
CA SER A 303 10.69 18.46 -11.77
C SER A 303 11.56 17.61 -12.72
N ILE A 304 12.71 17.11 -12.23
CA ILE A 304 13.67 16.31 -13.02
C ILE A 304 13.26 14.82 -13.09
N HIS A 305 11.96 14.55 -13.22
CA HIS A 305 11.46 13.20 -13.41
C HIS A 305 11.27 12.89 -14.90
N ALA A 306 11.41 11.61 -15.25
CA ALA A 306 11.24 11.15 -16.62
C ALA A 306 9.85 11.52 -17.18
N LEU A 307 9.80 11.91 -18.46
CA LEU A 307 8.59 12.44 -19.09
C LEU A 307 7.42 11.43 -19.07
N HIS A 308 7.70 10.13 -19.12
CA HIS A 308 6.65 9.11 -19.04
C HIS A 308 5.88 9.14 -17.70
N ILE A 309 6.53 9.51 -16.59
CA ILE A 309 5.86 9.72 -15.29
C ILE A 309 4.91 10.91 -15.39
N LYS A 310 5.39 12.02 -15.96
CA LYS A 310 4.58 13.23 -16.16
C LYS A 310 3.39 12.98 -17.09
N LYS A 311 3.56 12.18 -18.15
CA LYS A 311 2.47 11.75 -19.04
C LYS A 311 1.44 10.88 -18.32
N ASN A 312 1.89 9.99 -17.43
CA ASN A 312 1.00 9.04 -16.74
C ASN A 312 0.09 9.71 -15.70
N ILE A 313 0.50 10.83 -15.10
CA ILE A 313 -0.30 11.53 -14.08
C ILE A 313 -1.68 11.97 -14.60
N PRO A 314 -1.80 12.82 -15.65
CA PRO A 314 -3.10 13.18 -16.23
C PRO A 314 -3.85 11.97 -16.79
N TYR A 315 -3.14 11.02 -17.39
CA TYR A 315 -3.73 9.79 -17.95
C TYR A 315 -4.49 9.00 -16.88
N VAL A 316 -3.82 8.67 -15.76
CA VAL A 316 -4.41 7.88 -14.68
C VAL A 316 -5.49 8.68 -13.93
N ALA A 317 -5.29 9.98 -13.75
CA ALA A 317 -6.28 10.86 -13.14
C ALA A 317 -7.61 10.84 -13.91
N LEU A 318 -7.57 10.95 -15.24
CA LEU A 318 -8.78 10.90 -16.07
C LEU A 318 -9.43 9.51 -16.06
N VAL A 319 -8.66 8.44 -16.17
CA VAL A 319 -9.18 7.06 -16.06
C VAL A 319 -9.92 6.87 -14.74
N ARG A 320 -9.36 7.38 -13.63
CA ARG A 320 -9.99 7.35 -12.31
C ARG A 320 -11.27 8.19 -12.26
N ALA A 321 -11.25 9.39 -12.83
CA ALA A 321 -12.40 10.29 -12.89
C ALA A 321 -13.61 9.63 -13.59
N ILE A 322 -13.38 9.02 -14.76
CA ILE A 322 -14.44 8.33 -15.53
C ILE A 322 -14.96 7.11 -14.75
N ARG A 323 -14.06 6.29 -14.19
CA ARG A 323 -14.46 5.08 -13.44
C ARG A 323 -15.30 5.42 -12.21
N TYR A 324 -14.91 6.42 -11.43
CA TYR A 324 -15.52 6.67 -10.12
C TYR A 324 -16.70 7.62 -10.17
N SER A 325 -16.86 8.42 -11.22
CA SER A 325 -17.97 9.37 -11.32
C SER A 325 -19.22 8.72 -11.91
N SER A 326 -20.29 8.54 -11.13
CA SER A 326 -21.53 7.89 -11.59
C SER A 326 -22.33 8.69 -12.62
N SER A 327 -22.07 9.99 -12.76
CA SER A 327 -22.77 10.88 -13.68
C SER A 327 -21.81 11.76 -14.48
N TYR A 328 -22.25 12.23 -15.65
CA TYR A 328 -21.47 13.15 -16.48
C TYR A 328 -21.16 14.45 -15.74
N ASN A 329 -22.13 15.02 -15.01
CA ASN A 329 -21.92 16.24 -14.24
C ASN A 329 -20.86 16.05 -13.13
N THR A 330 -20.86 14.90 -12.47
CA THR A 330 -19.82 14.54 -11.50
C THR A 330 -18.46 14.44 -12.16
N PHE A 331 -18.39 13.77 -13.32
CA PHE A 331 -17.17 13.62 -14.11
C PHE A 331 -16.61 14.96 -14.56
N LYS A 332 -17.43 15.86 -15.10
CA LYS A 332 -16.98 17.18 -15.57
C LYS A 332 -16.43 18.05 -14.44
N ARG A 333 -16.99 17.96 -13.24
CA ARG A 333 -16.43 18.63 -12.05
C ARG A 333 -15.06 18.07 -11.68
N GLU A 334 -14.91 16.75 -11.71
CA GLU A 334 -13.63 16.09 -11.44
C GLU A 334 -12.59 16.40 -12.52
N GLU A 335 -12.97 16.38 -13.80
CA GLU A 335 -12.09 16.75 -14.91
C GLU A 335 -11.60 18.19 -14.77
N ALA A 336 -12.49 19.13 -14.46
CA ALA A 336 -12.12 20.52 -14.20
C ALA A 336 -11.15 20.65 -13.00
N TYR A 337 -11.40 19.90 -11.92
CA TYR A 337 -10.52 19.86 -10.76
C TYR A 337 -9.13 19.32 -11.12
N ILE A 338 -9.05 18.24 -11.91
CA ILE A 338 -7.79 17.65 -12.39
C ILE A 338 -7.03 18.68 -13.24
N CYS A 339 -7.70 19.32 -14.21
CA CYS A 339 -7.07 20.33 -15.05
C CYS A 339 -6.52 21.49 -14.22
N MET A 340 -7.31 22.04 -13.30
CA MET A 340 -6.88 23.13 -12.43
C MET A 340 -5.67 22.73 -11.58
N SER A 341 -5.73 21.54 -10.96
CA SER A 341 -4.63 21.03 -10.14
C SER A 341 -3.35 20.84 -10.96
N LEU A 342 -3.43 20.30 -12.18
CA LEU A 342 -2.26 20.13 -13.05
C LEU A 342 -1.68 21.46 -13.51
N LEU A 343 -2.52 22.44 -13.83
CA LEU A 343 -2.08 23.80 -14.17
C LEU A 343 -1.33 24.47 -13.01
N LEU A 344 -1.83 24.31 -11.77
CA LEU A 344 -1.14 24.79 -10.56
C LEU A 344 0.26 24.13 -10.41
N ASN A 345 0.39 22.86 -10.83
CA ASN A 345 1.66 22.14 -10.89
C ASN A 345 2.45 22.36 -12.19
N LYS A 346 2.15 23.44 -12.92
CA LYS A 346 2.87 23.92 -14.12
C LYS A 346 2.81 22.99 -15.34
N TYR A 347 1.82 22.10 -15.41
CA TYR A 347 1.59 21.33 -16.63
C TYR A 347 1.05 22.22 -17.75
N PRO A 348 1.63 22.21 -18.96
CA PRO A 348 1.03 22.87 -20.12
C PRO A 348 -0.35 22.27 -20.44
N ILE A 349 -1.36 23.11 -20.68
CA ILE A 349 -2.73 22.62 -20.92
C ILE A 349 -2.81 21.68 -22.12
N GLN A 350 -2.08 22.00 -23.20
CA GLN A 350 -2.05 21.17 -24.40
C GLN A 350 -1.52 19.76 -24.10
N PHE A 351 -0.46 19.67 -23.28
CA PHE A 351 0.09 18.39 -22.83
C PHE A 351 -0.94 17.57 -22.03
N VAL A 352 -1.75 18.21 -21.19
CA VAL A 352 -2.82 17.54 -20.42
C VAL A 352 -3.90 17.01 -21.37
N LEU A 353 -4.36 17.83 -22.31
CA LEU A 353 -5.39 17.46 -23.28
C LEU A 353 -4.93 16.31 -24.19
N GLU A 354 -3.68 16.32 -24.65
CA GLU A 354 -3.08 15.20 -25.39
C GLU A 354 -3.12 13.89 -24.60
N GLN A 355 -2.87 13.93 -23.28
CA GLN A 355 -2.95 12.72 -22.46
C GLN A 355 -4.40 12.28 -22.25
N PHE A 356 -5.36 13.20 -22.22
CA PHE A 356 -6.79 12.87 -22.16
C PHE A 356 -7.26 12.21 -23.46
N GLU A 357 -6.88 12.74 -24.61
CA GLU A 357 -7.14 12.12 -25.91
C GLU A 357 -6.54 10.73 -25.99
N ARG A 358 -5.29 10.55 -25.52
CA ARG A 358 -4.63 9.24 -25.45
C ARG A 358 -5.41 8.23 -24.59
N VAL A 359 -6.05 8.66 -23.50
CA VAL A 359 -6.96 7.80 -22.73
C VAL A 359 -8.13 7.38 -23.60
N LEU A 360 -8.83 8.34 -24.23
CA LEU A 360 -10.00 8.03 -25.05
C LEU A 360 -9.65 7.11 -26.23
N GLN A 361 -8.52 7.32 -26.90
CA GLN A 361 -8.00 6.46 -27.96
C GLN A 361 -7.70 5.04 -27.45
N LYS A 362 -7.02 4.89 -26.30
CA LYS A 362 -6.70 3.57 -25.73
C LYS A 362 -7.95 2.75 -25.40
N PHE A 363 -9.03 3.40 -24.98
CA PHE A 363 -10.32 2.77 -24.69
C PHE A 363 -11.30 2.82 -25.88
N GLN A 364 -10.87 3.29 -27.05
CA GLN A 364 -11.67 3.40 -28.28
C GLN A 364 -13.02 4.11 -28.06
N CYS A 365 -12.99 5.22 -27.32
CA CYS A 365 -14.16 5.99 -26.93
C CYS A 365 -14.18 7.37 -27.58
N ALA A 366 -15.37 7.86 -27.90
CA ALA A 366 -15.57 9.28 -28.25
C ALA A 366 -15.44 10.18 -27.01
N VAL A 367 -15.37 11.49 -27.23
CA VAL A 367 -15.39 12.49 -26.15
C VAL A 367 -16.66 12.29 -25.29
N PRO A 368 -16.52 12.24 -23.94
CA PRO A 368 -17.67 12.11 -23.06
C PRO A 368 -18.62 13.31 -23.17
N THR A 369 -19.92 13.01 -23.29
CA THR A 369 -21.05 13.95 -23.30
C THR A 369 -22.15 13.42 -22.40
N GLN A 370 -23.11 14.28 -22.02
CA GLN A 370 -24.27 13.87 -21.21
C GLN A 370 -25.00 12.65 -21.80
N LYS A 371 -25.08 12.53 -23.14
CA LYS A 371 -25.81 11.47 -23.82
C LYS A 371 -25.05 10.13 -23.86
N ASN A 372 -23.72 10.15 -24.01
CA ASN A 372 -22.92 8.94 -24.21
C ASN A 372 -22.13 8.49 -22.96
N TYR A 373 -22.09 9.30 -21.89
CA TYR A 373 -21.23 9.07 -20.73
C TYR A 373 -21.44 7.72 -20.07
N SER A 374 -22.68 7.29 -19.86
CA SER A 374 -22.98 6.00 -19.22
C SER A 374 -22.41 4.81 -20.00
N LYS A 375 -22.42 4.88 -21.34
CA LYS A 375 -21.83 3.85 -22.21
C LYS A 375 -20.31 3.87 -22.12
N ILE A 376 -19.69 5.06 -22.21
CA ILE A 376 -18.23 5.23 -22.07
C ILE A 376 -17.78 4.71 -20.71
N ARG A 377 -18.42 5.13 -19.62
CA ARG A 377 -18.07 4.68 -18.28
C ARG A 377 -18.15 3.15 -18.14
N ARG A 378 -19.16 2.51 -18.73
CA ARG A 378 -19.27 1.03 -18.75
C ARG A 378 -18.04 0.39 -19.41
N ILE A 379 -17.53 0.96 -20.50
CA ILE A 379 -16.29 0.48 -21.15
C ILE A 379 -15.12 0.57 -20.19
N PHE A 380 -14.96 1.68 -19.46
CA PHE A 380 -13.87 1.87 -18.50
C PHE A 380 -13.96 0.96 -17.27
N LEU A 381 -15.18 0.62 -16.85
CA LEU A 381 -15.43 -0.33 -15.76
C LEU A 381 -15.19 -1.77 -16.19
N ASN A 382 -15.57 -2.13 -17.41
CA ASN A 382 -15.46 -3.50 -17.92
C ASN A 382 -14.10 -3.79 -18.55
N ALA A 383 -13.37 -2.77 -18.94
CA ALA A 383 -11.99 -2.90 -19.36
C ALA A 383 -11.25 -3.58 -18.22
N ALA A 384 -10.88 -4.84 -18.46
CA ALA A 384 -10.04 -5.58 -17.56
C ALA A 384 -8.89 -4.64 -17.18
N VAL A 385 -8.53 -4.65 -15.90
CA VAL A 385 -7.13 -4.36 -15.60
C VAL A 385 -6.40 -5.54 -16.25
N ASN A 386 -6.16 -5.44 -17.56
CA ASN A 386 -5.12 -6.17 -18.21
C ASN A 386 -3.89 -5.68 -17.44
N GLY A 387 -3.57 -6.39 -16.36
CA GLY A 387 -2.24 -6.90 -16.26
C GLY A 387 -2.05 -7.67 -17.55
N GLU A 388 -1.70 -6.95 -18.62
CA GLU A 388 -0.63 -7.43 -19.46
C GLU A 388 0.38 -7.90 -18.42
N LYS A 389 0.47 -9.22 -18.23
CA LYS A 389 1.66 -9.80 -17.63
C LYS A 389 2.75 -9.03 -18.34
N LYS A 390 3.52 -8.21 -17.60
CA LYS A 390 4.76 -7.66 -18.17
C LYS A 390 5.37 -8.85 -18.87
N ALA A 391 5.51 -8.78 -20.19
CA ALA A 391 6.01 -9.90 -20.96
C ALA A 391 7.24 -10.40 -20.19
N GLU A 392 7.21 -11.68 -19.79
CA GLU A 392 8.36 -12.25 -19.09
C GLU A 392 9.56 -11.94 -19.96
N ILE A 393 10.53 -11.23 -19.39
CA ILE A 393 11.73 -10.92 -20.14
C ILE A 393 12.44 -12.24 -20.32
N ASP A 394 12.48 -12.71 -21.56
CA ASP A 394 13.27 -13.85 -21.92
C ASP A 394 14.75 -13.46 -21.81
N PHE A 395 15.40 -13.92 -20.74
CA PHE A 395 16.79 -13.62 -20.45
C PHE A 395 17.78 -14.36 -21.38
N GLU A 396 17.31 -15.28 -22.22
CA GLU A 396 18.14 -15.90 -23.26
C GLU A 396 18.32 -14.97 -24.46
N VAL A 397 17.34 -14.10 -24.73
CA VAL A 397 17.34 -13.19 -25.90
C VAL A 397 17.33 -11.71 -25.54
N ASN A 398 17.36 -11.36 -24.24
CA ASN A 398 17.41 -9.98 -23.78
C ASN A 398 18.53 -9.76 -22.75
N ILE A 399 19.30 -8.69 -22.93
CA ILE A 399 20.34 -8.26 -21.98
C ILE A 399 19.99 -6.90 -21.37
N PHE A 400 20.16 -6.72 -20.07
CA PHE A 400 19.91 -5.43 -19.41
C PHE A 400 21.18 -4.58 -19.34
N CYS A 401 21.18 -3.47 -20.07
CA CYS A 401 22.28 -2.50 -20.05
C CYS A 401 21.89 -1.32 -19.16
N HIS A 402 22.53 -1.19 -18.00
CA HIS A 402 22.27 -0.09 -17.09
C HIS A 402 23.25 1.07 -17.31
N PHE A 403 22.76 2.31 -17.38
CA PHE A 403 23.61 3.50 -17.54
C PHE A 403 23.24 4.60 -16.54
N SER A 404 24.21 5.42 -16.14
CA SER A 404 23.95 6.61 -15.32
C SER A 404 23.46 7.75 -16.21
N PHE A 405 22.25 8.23 -15.97
CA PHE A 405 21.68 9.33 -16.76
C PHE A 405 22.37 10.66 -16.41
N LEU A 406 23.01 11.30 -17.39
CA LEU A 406 23.60 12.64 -17.25
C LEU A 406 22.81 13.67 -18.05
N LYS A 407 22.87 14.93 -17.59
CA LYS A 407 22.25 16.09 -18.28
C LYS A 407 22.92 16.26 -19.66
N GLY A 408 22.20 15.88 -20.72
CA GLY A 408 22.71 15.83 -22.11
C GLY A 408 22.48 14.50 -22.83
N MET A 409 22.12 13.43 -22.10
CA MET A 409 21.94 12.08 -22.66
C MET A 409 20.49 11.76 -23.05
N GLN A 410 19.71 12.75 -23.49
CA GLN A 410 18.28 12.55 -23.81
C GLN A 410 18.09 11.55 -24.97
N ASP A 411 18.97 11.59 -25.98
CA ASP A 411 18.93 10.69 -27.15
C ASP A 411 19.76 9.43 -26.98
N PHE A 412 20.40 9.24 -25.82
CA PHE A 412 21.29 8.12 -25.59
C PHE A 412 20.62 6.75 -25.78
N PRO A 413 19.37 6.50 -25.29
CA PRO A 413 18.72 5.21 -25.54
C PRO A 413 18.61 4.90 -27.04
N THR A 414 18.22 5.88 -27.86
CA THR A 414 18.09 5.69 -29.31
C THR A 414 19.45 5.45 -29.96
N ARG A 415 20.45 6.28 -29.63
CA ARG A 415 21.82 6.13 -30.14
C ARG A 415 22.46 4.81 -29.71
N PHE A 416 22.21 4.35 -28.50
CA PHE A 416 22.71 3.07 -28.00
C PHE A 416 22.20 1.90 -28.84
N HIS A 417 20.92 1.88 -29.21
CA HIS A 417 20.38 0.80 -30.05
C HIS A 417 20.94 0.85 -31.47
N GLN A 418 21.22 2.05 -32.00
CA GLN A 418 21.89 2.20 -33.29
C GLN A 418 23.32 1.64 -33.22
N LEU A 419 24.11 2.10 -32.24
CA LEU A 419 25.46 1.61 -32.00
C LEU A 419 25.51 0.11 -31.72
N TRP A 420 24.53 -0.44 -31.00
CA TRP A 420 24.44 -1.88 -30.75
C TRP A 420 24.28 -2.66 -32.05
N LYS A 421 23.42 -2.18 -32.96
CA LYS A 421 23.28 -2.81 -34.28
C LYS A 421 24.56 -2.68 -35.07
N ASP A 422 25.14 -1.48 -35.13
CA ASP A 422 26.34 -1.21 -35.93
C ASP A 422 27.56 -2.02 -35.45
N CYS A 423 27.68 -2.26 -34.13
CA CYS A 423 28.82 -2.98 -33.56
C CYS A 423 28.62 -4.51 -33.52
N PHE A 424 27.38 -4.99 -33.41
CA PHE A 424 27.10 -6.40 -33.09
C PHE A 424 26.24 -7.14 -34.10
N SER A 425 25.87 -6.52 -35.23
CA SER A 425 25.04 -7.14 -36.28
C SER A 425 25.59 -8.47 -36.78
N ASP A 426 26.92 -8.61 -36.87
CA ASP A 426 27.59 -9.77 -37.46
C ASP A 426 28.17 -10.73 -36.41
N THR A 427 27.76 -10.57 -35.15
CA THR A 427 28.27 -11.34 -34.02
C THR A 427 27.27 -12.38 -33.54
N ALA A 428 27.73 -13.35 -32.73
CA ALA A 428 26.85 -14.37 -32.13
C ALA A 428 25.75 -13.79 -31.22
N ILE A 429 25.85 -12.51 -30.83
CA ILE A 429 24.87 -11.81 -30.00
C ILE A 429 23.92 -10.90 -30.80
N CYS A 430 23.91 -10.99 -32.14
CA CYS A 430 23.06 -10.16 -33.00
C CYS A 430 21.56 -10.30 -32.71
N ASN A 431 21.15 -11.48 -32.23
CA ASN A 431 19.78 -11.79 -31.84
C ASN A 431 19.44 -11.35 -30.40
N ILE A 432 20.44 -10.94 -29.62
CA ILE A 432 20.23 -10.43 -28.26
C ILE A 432 19.76 -8.97 -28.35
N LYS A 433 18.60 -8.71 -27.75
CA LYS A 433 18.03 -7.37 -27.66
C LYS A 433 18.49 -6.68 -26.37
N PRO A 434 19.24 -5.58 -26.43
CA PRO A 434 19.59 -4.84 -25.24
C PRO A 434 18.39 -4.03 -24.75
N ILE A 435 18.12 -4.12 -23.45
CA ILE A 435 17.14 -3.31 -22.75
C ILE A 435 17.93 -2.30 -21.93
N VAL A 436 17.90 -1.04 -22.38
CA VAL A 436 18.63 0.05 -21.74
C VAL A 436 17.82 0.63 -20.58
N GLY A 437 18.34 0.54 -19.37
CA GLY A 437 17.74 1.09 -18.15
C GLY A 437 18.64 2.13 -17.50
N SER A 438 18.07 3.16 -16.88
CA SER A 438 18.87 4.03 -16.03
C SER A 438 19.26 3.26 -14.77
N LYS A 439 20.55 3.21 -14.43
CA LYS A 439 21.02 2.75 -13.12
C LYS A 439 20.34 3.61 -12.07
N ARG A 440 19.78 2.98 -11.03
CA ARG A 440 19.41 3.72 -9.82
C ARG A 440 20.71 4.33 -9.30
N LEU A 441 20.75 5.65 -9.27
CA LEU A 441 21.80 6.39 -8.60
C LEU A 441 21.68 6.08 -7.10
N ASP A 442 22.61 5.28 -6.57
CA ASP A 442 22.74 4.92 -5.14
C ASP A 442 22.80 6.17 -4.23
N ASN A 443 23.06 7.31 -4.84
CA ASN A 443 23.18 8.63 -4.25
C ASN A 443 21.84 9.26 -3.84
N LEU A 444 20.66 8.96 -4.39
CA LEU A 444 19.44 9.67 -3.94
C LEU A 444 19.00 9.20 -2.54
N GLN A 445 19.10 7.90 -2.27
CA GLN A 445 18.81 7.34 -0.95
C GLN A 445 19.84 7.82 0.07
N ASP A 446 21.13 7.78 -0.27
CA ASP A 446 22.19 8.26 0.62
C ASP A 446 22.10 9.77 0.89
N TYR A 447 21.72 10.59 -0.09
CA TYR A 447 21.57 12.04 0.10
C TYR A 447 20.34 12.40 0.96
N LEU A 448 19.24 11.65 0.82
CA LEU A 448 17.98 11.92 1.53
C LEU A 448 17.91 11.25 2.91
N VAL A 449 18.62 10.15 3.12
CA VAL A 449 18.55 9.36 4.37
C VAL A 449 19.72 9.64 5.30
N LYS A 450 20.91 9.98 4.80
CA LYS A 450 22.12 10.17 5.65
C LYS A 450 22.38 11.62 6.08
N LYS A 451 21.78 12.63 5.45
CA LYS A 451 21.88 14.01 5.96
C LYS A 451 20.87 14.22 7.07
N LYS A 452 21.34 14.31 8.32
CA LYS A 452 20.60 15.03 9.37
C LYS A 452 20.17 16.37 8.77
N PRO A 453 18.90 16.79 8.85
CA PRO A 453 18.52 18.13 8.44
C PRO A 453 19.39 19.11 9.21
N HIS A 454 19.91 20.10 8.49
CA HIS A 454 20.64 21.20 9.11
C HIS A 454 19.74 21.83 10.19
N ASN A 455 20.26 22.16 11.38
CA ASN A 455 19.45 22.67 12.50
C ASN A 455 18.61 23.91 12.12
N SER A 456 19.01 24.63 11.08
CA SER A 456 18.26 25.76 10.51
C SER A 456 16.92 25.36 9.87
N CYS A 457 16.72 24.08 9.50
CA CYS A 457 15.45 23.55 8.97
C CYS A 457 14.50 23.05 10.06
N LEU A 458 14.95 23.01 11.33
CA LEU A 458 14.18 22.56 12.49
C LEU A 458 13.73 23.72 13.40
N GLN A 459 13.83 24.97 12.95
CA GLN A 459 13.25 26.09 13.67
C GLN A 459 11.72 26.03 13.61
N LEU A 460 11.14 25.33 14.58
CA LEU A 460 9.78 25.57 15.04
C LEU A 460 9.68 27.04 15.42
N ASN A 461 8.89 27.81 14.67
CA ASN A 461 8.58 29.21 14.97
C ASN A 461 8.01 29.29 16.40
N PRO A 462 8.73 29.83 17.39
CA PRO A 462 8.23 30.00 18.73
C PRO A 462 7.63 31.40 18.81
N SER A 463 6.47 31.60 18.19
CA SER A 463 5.76 32.88 18.23
C SER A 463 4.26 32.67 18.29
N THR A 464 3.81 31.92 19.30
CA THR A 464 2.48 32.07 19.90
C THR A 464 2.53 31.58 21.33
N ARG A 465 3.08 32.38 22.25
CA ARG A 465 2.76 32.29 23.69
C ARG A 465 3.09 33.60 24.40
N HIS A 466 2.04 34.17 24.98
CA HIS A 466 2.01 35.18 26.05
C HIS A 466 2.27 36.64 25.68
N ALA A 467 1.18 37.34 25.33
CA ALA A 467 0.99 38.70 25.76
C ALA A 467 0.53 38.68 27.23
N THR A 468 1.45 39.00 28.15
CA THR A 468 1.14 39.42 29.52
C THR A 468 2.12 40.50 29.95
N ASN A 469 1.55 41.66 30.29
CA ASN A 469 1.98 42.67 31.25
C ASN A 469 3.19 43.60 31.00
N ASN A 470 2.82 44.88 30.91
CA ASN A 470 3.27 46.02 31.72
C ASN A 470 4.63 46.72 31.49
N GLY A 471 4.50 47.98 31.02
CA GLY A 471 5.20 49.17 31.52
C GLY A 471 6.38 49.69 30.67
N PRO A 472 6.82 50.97 30.81
CA PRO A 472 6.24 52.11 31.54
C PRO A 472 6.08 53.39 30.69
N SER A 473 5.44 54.39 31.30
CA SER A 473 5.22 55.77 30.88
C SER A 473 6.50 56.54 30.57
N ILE A 474 6.51 57.35 29.50
CA ILE A 474 7.22 58.64 29.44
C ILE A 474 6.39 59.60 28.56
N THR A 475 5.93 60.68 29.21
CA THR A 475 5.33 61.96 28.75
C THR A 475 4.16 61.96 27.79
#